data_AF-A0A9N8RTC0-F1
#
_entry.id   AF-A0A9N8RTC0-F1
#
_cell.length_a   1.000
_cell.length_b   1.000
_cell.length_c   1.000
_cell.angle_alpha   90.00
_cell.angle_beta   90.00
_cell.angle_gamma   90.00
#
_symmetry.space_group_name_H-M   'P 1'
#
loop_
_entity.id
_entity.type
_entity.pdbx_description
1 polymer ?
#
loop_
_entity_poly.entity_id
_entity_poly.type
_entity_poly.pdbx_seq_one_letter_code
_entity_poly.pdbx_strand_id
1 'polypeptide(L)'
;MMTLIDQDIAHITRVMRPSLHGDLGGPILPPTYWRQRLYRLLDTDHLSKSQLCSIDSLLLQLEEFVRAGIPQRAAAAESTSHSEIPGELVSP
;
A
#
# COMPACT_ATOMS: atom_id res chain seq x y z
N MET A 1 20.06 7.83 -21.87
CA MET A 1 18.64 7.63 -22.27
C MET A 1 17.88 7.28 -20.99
N MET A 2 17.03 8.17 -20.48
CA MET A 2 16.13 7.81 -19.37
C MET A 2 15.03 6.93 -19.93
N THR A 3 14.85 5.75 -19.34
CA THR A 3 13.79 4.83 -19.76
C THR A 3 12.45 5.34 -19.25
N LEU A 4 11.35 4.92 -19.88
CA LEU A 4 10.00 5.23 -19.41
C LEU A 4 9.80 4.80 -17.94
N ILE A 5 10.51 3.74 -17.52
CA ILE A 5 10.53 3.24 -16.15
C ILE A 5 11.23 4.22 -15.20
N ASP A 6 12.37 4.81 -15.59
CA ASP A 6 13.04 5.82 -14.76
C ASP A 6 12.16 7.05 -14.54
N GLN A 7 11.41 7.45 -15.58
CA GLN A 7 10.42 8.52 -15.46
C GLN A 7 9.25 8.13 -14.56
N ASP A 8 8.74 6.90 -14.65
CA ASP A 8 7.64 6.44 -13.79
C ASP A 8 8.08 6.33 -12.32
N ILE A 9 9.29 5.82 -12.05
CA ILE A 9 9.89 5.79 -10.71
C ILE A 9 10.06 7.21 -10.16
N ALA A 10 10.61 8.13 -10.94
CA ALA A 10 10.77 9.53 -10.53
C ALA A 10 9.42 10.21 -10.29
N HIS A 11 8.42 9.92 -11.13
CA HIS A 11 7.07 10.41 -10.99
C HIS A 11 6.44 9.90 -9.69
N ILE A 12 6.41 8.58 -9.47
CA ILE A 12 5.90 7.94 -8.24
C ILE A 12 6.58 8.54 -7.02
N THR A 13 7.91 8.67 -7.02
CA THR A 13 8.66 9.26 -5.90
C THR A 13 8.15 10.65 -5.54
N ARG A 14 7.85 11.46 -6.57
CA ARG A 14 7.43 12.85 -6.40
C ARG A 14 5.95 12.99 -6.02
N VAL A 15 5.07 12.12 -6.53
CA VAL A 15 3.63 12.20 -6.27
C VAL A 15 3.19 11.38 -5.05
N MET A 16 3.94 10.35 -4.65
CA MET A 16 3.58 9.47 -3.53
C MET A 16 3.52 10.24 -2.21
N ARG A 17 4.56 11.00 -1.86
CA ARG A 17 4.58 11.80 -0.61
C ARG A 17 3.44 12.82 -0.51
N PRO A 18 3.19 13.69 -1.51
CA PRO A 18 2.07 14.63 -1.44
C PRO A 18 0.71 13.92 -1.47
N SER A 19 0.58 12.79 -2.17
CA SER A 19 -0.66 12.01 -2.18
C SER A 19 -0.96 11.35 -0.82
N LEU A 20 0.08 10.93 -0.08
CA LEU A 20 -0.03 10.37 1.26
C LEU A 20 -0.36 11.44 2.30
N HIS A 21 0.22 12.64 2.17
CA HIS A 21 -0.06 13.77 3.07
C HIS A 21 -1.45 14.38 2.87
N GLY A 22 -2.04 14.23 1.68
CA GLY A 22 -3.42 14.65 1.40
C GLY A 22 -3.59 16.16 1.53
N ASP A 23 -3.28 16.91 0.48
CA ASP A 23 -3.64 18.32 0.45
C ASP A 23 -5.16 18.44 0.21
N LEU A 24 -5.89 18.86 1.24
CA LEU A 24 -7.30 19.32 1.21
C LEU A 24 -8.42 18.26 1.08
N GLY A 25 -8.25 17.04 1.59
CA GLY A 25 -9.37 16.08 1.64
C GLY A 25 -9.11 14.67 2.19
N GLY A 26 -7.90 14.42 2.70
CA GLY A 26 -7.44 13.07 3.07
C GLY A 26 -6.57 12.43 1.98
N PRO A 27 -5.94 11.27 2.24
CA PRO A 27 -5.13 10.58 1.25
C PRO A 27 -6.01 10.17 0.07
N ILE A 28 -5.78 10.81 -1.09
CA ILE A 28 -6.53 10.59 -2.34
C ILE A 28 -6.40 9.12 -2.77
N LEU A 29 -5.27 8.48 -2.43
CA LEU A 29 -4.97 7.09 -2.74
C LEU A 29 -4.47 6.38 -1.48
N PRO A 30 -5.06 5.22 -1.11
CA PRO A 30 -4.62 4.48 0.05
C PRO A 30 -3.21 3.89 -0.17
N PRO A 31 -2.43 3.64 0.90
CA PRO A 31 -1.10 3.02 0.81
C PRO A 31 -1.10 1.67 0.09
N THR A 32 -2.21 0.93 0.13
CA THR A 32 -2.40 -0.34 -0.59
C THR A 32 -2.30 -0.18 -2.10
N TYR A 33 -2.81 0.92 -2.66
CA TYR A 33 -2.74 1.20 -4.10
C TYR A 33 -1.29 1.42 -4.56
N TRP A 34 -0.51 2.20 -3.79
CA TRP A 34 0.90 2.46 -4.09
C TRP A 34 1.74 1.17 -4.03
N ARG A 35 1.49 0.29 -3.05
CA ARG A 35 2.12 -1.03 -3.00
C ARG A 35 1.84 -1.84 -4.25
N GLN A 36 0.58 -1.98 -4.65
CA GLN A 36 0.22 -2.71 -5.87
C GLN A 36 0.88 -2.12 -7.12
N ARG A 37 0.95 -0.80 -7.24
CA ARG A 37 1.62 -0.14 -8.36
C ARG A 37 3.13 -0.42 -8.39
N LEU A 38 3.81 -0.36 -7.25
CA LEU A 38 5.24 -0.69 -7.15
C LEU A 38 5.50 -2.17 -7.49
N TYR A 39 4.63 -3.10 -7.07
CA TYR A 39 4.73 -4.50 -7.46
C TYR A 39 4.53 -4.71 -8.96
N ARG A 40 3.65 -3.94 -9.61
CA ARG A 40 3.49 -3.97 -11.07
C ARG A 40 4.72 -3.45 -11.81
N LEU A 41 5.43 -2.46 -11.25
CA LEU A 41 6.73 -2.07 -11.78
C LEU A 41 7.75 -3.20 -11.62
N LEU A 42 7.81 -3.86 -10.45
CA LEU A 42 8.68 -5.00 -10.18
C LEU A 42 8.46 -6.18 -11.12
N ASP A 43 7.22 -6.39 -11.58
CA ASP A 43 6.84 -7.42 -12.55
C ASP A 43 7.38 -7.15 -13.98
N THR A 44 8.02 -5.99 -14.20
CA THR A 44 8.58 -5.66 -15.51
C THR A 44 9.90 -6.40 -15.75
N ASP A 45 9.98 -7.11 -16.87
CA ASP A 45 11.07 -8.05 -17.19
C ASP A 45 12.47 -7.40 -17.33
N HIS A 46 12.55 -6.08 -17.53
CA HIS A 46 13.80 -5.37 -17.88
C HIS A 46 14.20 -4.30 -16.84
N LEU A 47 14.15 -4.65 -15.55
CA LEU A 47 14.58 -3.75 -14.48
C LEU A 47 16.10 -3.79 -14.27
N SER A 48 16.71 -2.61 -14.29
CA SER A 48 18.08 -2.42 -13.83
C SER A 48 18.19 -2.50 -12.31
N LYS A 49 19.36 -2.86 -11.80
CA LYS A 49 19.66 -2.85 -10.36
C LYS A 49 19.36 -1.50 -9.70
N SER A 50 19.62 -0.39 -10.40
CA SER A 50 19.30 0.95 -9.88
C SER A 50 17.79 1.17 -9.72
N GLN A 51 17.00 0.62 -10.64
CA GLN A 51 15.54 0.73 -10.63
C GLN A 51 14.94 -0.13 -9.53
N LEU A 52 15.45 -1.36 -9.35
CA LEU A 52 15.10 -2.22 -8.22
C LEU A 52 15.39 -1.56 -6.88
N CYS A 53 16.61 -1.01 -6.69
CA CYS A 53 16.95 -0.31 -5.46
C CYS A 53 16.05 0.91 -5.21
N SER A 54 15.64 1.62 -6.26
CA SER A 54 14.73 2.77 -6.16
C SER A 54 13.33 2.32 -5.76
N ILE A 55 12.81 1.25 -6.36
CA ILE A 55 11.48 0.70 -6.04
C ILE A 55 11.46 0.14 -4.60
N ASP A 56 12.50 -0.58 -4.19
CA ASP A 56 12.65 -1.11 -2.83
C ASP A 56 12.69 0.02 -1.78
N SER A 57 13.46 1.08 -2.06
CA SER A 57 13.50 2.28 -1.20
C SER A 57 12.14 3.00 -1.11
N LEU A 58 11.32 2.95 -2.17
CA LEU A 58 9.98 3.51 -2.18
C LEU A 58 9.01 2.65 -1.35
N LEU A 59 9.12 1.32 -1.43
CA LEU A 59 8.34 0.39 -0.61
C LEU A 59 8.64 0.61 0.89
N LEU A 60 9.92 0.70 1.27
CA LEU A 60 10.32 0.98 2.65
C LEU A 60 9.79 2.33 3.16
N GLN A 61 9.89 3.38 2.34
CA GLN A 61 9.32 4.68 2.70
C GLN A 61 7.82 4.59 2.92
N LEU A 62 7.10 3.88 2.05
CA LEU A 62 5.64 3.71 2.15
C LEU A 62 5.25 2.96 3.43
N GLU A 63 5.98 1.89 3.79
CA GLU A 63 5.74 1.16 5.04
C GLU A 63 6.05 2.01 6.28
N GLU A 64 7.12 2.79 6.25
CA GLU A 64 7.45 3.73 7.33
C GLU A 64 6.36 4.79 7.50
N PHE A 65 5.81 5.32 6.39
CA PHE A 65 4.67 6.23 6.44
C PHE A 65 3.41 5.60 7.06
N VAL A 66 3.11 4.34 6.72
CA VAL A 66 1.99 3.60 7.32
C VAL A 66 2.23 3.41 8.82
N ARG A 67 3.45 3.04 9.21
CA ARG A 67 3.87 2.83 10.60
C ARG A 67 3.86 4.12 11.43
N ALA A 68 4.28 5.23 10.83
CA ALA A 68 4.42 6.54 11.49
C ALA A 68 3.08 7.24 11.77
N GLY A 69 1.94 6.70 11.33
CA GLY A 69 0.65 7.05 11.93
C GLY A 69 -0.45 7.55 11.00
N ILE A 70 -0.63 6.98 9.81
CA ILE A 70 -1.98 6.91 9.25
C ILE A 70 -2.56 5.56 9.67
N PRO A 71 -3.49 5.50 10.64
CA PRO A 71 -4.06 4.25 11.06
C PRO A 71 -4.76 3.61 9.86
N GLN A 72 -4.23 2.47 9.41
CA GLN A 72 -4.94 1.55 8.54
C GLN A 72 -6.12 0.98 9.33
N ARG A 73 -7.22 1.75 9.42
CA ARG A 73 -8.40 1.47 10.25
C ARG A 73 -9.13 0.15 9.87
N ALA A 74 -8.69 -0.61 8.87
CA ALA A 74 -9.45 -1.73 8.33
C ALA A 74 -8.65 -3.02 8.05
N ALA A 75 -7.57 -3.31 8.79
CA ALA A 75 -6.88 -4.62 8.68
C ALA A 75 -6.88 -5.45 9.97
N ALA A 76 -7.67 -5.07 10.98
CA ALA A 76 -7.84 -5.85 12.21
C ALA A 76 -9.30 -6.27 12.48
N ALA A 77 -10.21 -6.09 11.51
CA ALA A 77 -11.60 -6.54 11.65
C ALA A 77 -11.79 -8.04 11.29
N GLU A 78 -10.73 -8.73 10.85
CA GLU A 78 -10.80 -10.13 10.40
C GLU A 78 -9.90 -11.05 11.24
N SER A 79 -9.92 -10.85 12.56
CA SER A 79 -9.69 -11.92 13.53
C SER A 79 -10.86 -11.95 14.51
N THR A 80 -12.08 -11.94 13.97
CA THR A 80 -13.30 -12.29 14.70
C THR A 80 -14.08 -13.30 13.85
N SER A 81 -13.45 -14.43 13.53
CA SER A 81 -14.20 -15.68 13.40
C SER A 81 -14.54 -16.09 14.83
N HIS A 82 -15.73 -15.78 15.34
CA HIS A 82 -16.99 -16.42 14.97
C HIS A 82 -16.91 -17.93 15.17
N SER A 83 -16.93 -18.36 16.43
CA SER A 83 -17.41 -19.69 16.81
C SER A 83 -18.65 -19.50 17.67
N GLU A 84 -19.76 -19.36 16.94
CA GLU A 84 -21.10 -19.91 17.15
C GLU A 84 -21.78 -19.84 18.55
N ILE A 85 -23.01 -19.36 18.47
CA ILE A 85 -24.02 -18.95 19.47
C ILE A 85 -24.70 -20.14 20.19
N PRO A 86 -25.34 -19.90 21.36
CA PRO A 86 -25.84 -20.94 22.26
C PRO A 86 -27.12 -21.61 21.73
N GLY A 87 -27.18 -22.93 21.87
CA GLY A 87 -28.37 -23.73 21.60
C GLY A 87 -29.46 -23.50 22.65
N GLU A 88 -30.30 -22.49 22.44
CA GLU A 88 -31.63 -22.40 23.05
C GLU A 88 -32.67 -22.81 22.01
N LEU A 89 -33.05 -24.09 22.03
CA LEU A 89 -34.30 -24.57 21.46
C LEU A 89 -35.04 -25.33 22.55
N VAL A 90 -35.92 -24.56 23.21
CA VAL A 90 -37.00 -25.02 24.06
C VAL A 90 -38.11 -25.66 23.22
N SER A 91 -38.77 -26.65 23.85
CA SER A 91 -40.08 -27.27 23.55
C SER A 91 -40.12 -28.51 22.63
N PRO A 92 -41.14 -29.38 22.76
CA PRO A 92 -42.49 -29.16 23.29
C PRO A 92 -42.65 -29.20 24.82
#